data_AF-E6LPL9-F1
#
_entry.id   AF-E6LPL9-F1
#
_cell.length_a   1.000
_cell.length_b   1.000
_cell.length_c   1.000
_cell.angle_alpha   90.00
_cell.angle_beta   90.00
_cell.angle_gamma   90.00
#
_symmetry.space_group_name_H-M   'P 1'
#
loop_
_entity.id
_entity.type
_entity.pdbx_description
1 polymer ?
#
loop_
_entity_poly.entity_id
_entity_poly.type
_entity_poly.pdbx_seq_one_letter_code
_entity_poly.pdbx_strand_id
1 'polypeptide(L)'
;MGKRKLASIQYVHNITPIEGAEKIECVHVLGWQCVANKGQFSIGDKCIYMEVDSFLPVCERFEFLRASSFKENEIMGAGFRLKTMKFRGQISQGLVQPLEILPEGEYEIDDDVTELLGIRKWEIEERVSNDGTVIAEFPSEISKTDELRVQSYPELIEEFKSVKGYYISTKMDGCSVTMYKRGEHFGVCGRNYEYADDDKSAMWKYAHKHKIEERLKENNLDNIAIQGEFCGPGIQKNRLKLTEPEWYVFTVTDMNTNKRLSLYKTEEICKLLGLNMVPIEEVEEEFQYKSVDELLERAKGKYASGKNKEGIVIRPIEAVYSNTIAGPLSMKVLNNDYLLKE
;
A
#
# COMPACT_ATOMS: atom_id res chain seq x y z
N MET A 1 19.48 17.93 -4.09
CA MET A 1 19.30 16.47 -4.01
C MET A 1 19.49 15.90 -5.42
N GLY A 2 20.34 14.88 -5.57
CA GLY A 2 20.57 14.26 -6.87
C GLY A 2 19.30 13.58 -7.41
N LYS A 3 19.19 13.48 -8.73
CA LYS A 3 18.17 12.69 -9.43
C LYS A 3 18.14 11.28 -8.81
N ARG A 4 16.95 10.76 -8.46
CA ARG A 4 16.79 9.38 -7.94
C ARG A 4 17.41 8.40 -8.94
N LYS A 5 18.35 7.56 -8.48
CA LYS A 5 18.95 6.50 -9.30
C LYS A 5 17.90 5.41 -9.53
N LEU A 6 17.50 5.17 -10.77
CA LEU A 6 16.52 4.13 -11.09
C LEU A 6 17.18 2.77 -11.35
N ALA A 7 18.43 2.80 -11.82
CA ALA A 7 19.27 1.62 -11.95
C ALA A 7 20.66 1.91 -11.41
N SER A 8 21.16 1.06 -10.51
CA SER A 8 22.51 1.20 -9.97
C SER A 8 23.22 -0.13 -9.84
N ILE A 9 24.55 -0.08 -9.88
CA ILE A 9 25.40 -1.24 -9.62
C ILE A 9 25.40 -1.51 -8.11
N GLN A 10 25.05 -2.73 -7.73
CA GLN A 10 24.94 -3.17 -6.35
C GLN A 10 25.56 -4.55 -6.20
N TYR A 11 25.57 -5.08 -4.98
CA TYR A 11 25.99 -6.46 -4.74
C TYR A 11 24.85 -7.29 -4.15
N VAL A 12 24.91 -8.59 -4.40
CA VAL A 12 23.99 -9.55 -3.81
C VAL A 12 24.38 -9.81 -2.36
N HIS A 13 23.59 -9.29 -1.41
CA HIS A 13 23.85 -9.47 0.03
C HIS A 13 23.56 -10.89 0.50
N ASN A 14 22.48 -11.48 -0.03
CA ASN A 14 21.98 -12.78 0.40
C ASN A 14 21.10 -13.39 -0.68
N ILE A 15 20.95 -14.72 -0.64
CA ILE A 15 20.02 -15.46 -1.50
C ILE A 15 19.26 -16.45 -0.61
N THR A 16 17.94 -16.44 -0.70
CA THR A 16 17.07 -17.35 0.04
C THR A 16 16.17 -18.15 -0.90
N PRO A 17 15.94 -19.45 -0.64
CA PRO A 17 15.03 -20.24 -1.44
C PRO A 17 13.60 -19.70 -1.31
N ILE A 18 12.80 -19.86 -2.38
CA ILE A 18 11.36 -19.57 -2.35
C ILE A 18 10.63 -20.90 -2.19
N GLU A 19 9.82 -21.02 -1.14
CA GLU A 19 9.10 -22.25 -0.84
C GLU A 19 8.21 -22.68 -2.02
N GLY A 20 8.30 -23.96 -2.39
CA GLY A 20 7.55 -24.52 -3.52
C GLY A 20 7.95 -23.98 -4.90
N ALA A 21 9.09 -23.31 -5.04
CA ALA A 21 9.62 -22.82 -6.31
C ALA A 21 10.97 -23.48 -6.66
N GLU A 22 11.01 -24.17 -7.81
CA GLU A 22 12.23 -24.89 -8.23
C GLU A 22 13.14 -24.07 -9.13
N LYS A 23 12.58 -23.12 -9.89
CA LYS A 23 13.28 -22.38 -10.96
C LYS A 23 13.72 -20.97 -10.56
N ILE A 24 13.24 -20.48 -9.42
CA ILE A 24 13.46 -19.11 -8.97
C ILE A 24 13.89 -19.09 -7.51
N GLU A 25 14.60 -18.04 -7.14
CA GLU A 25 15.05 -17.77 -5.77
C GLU A 25 14.97 -16.27 -5.45
N CYS A 26 15.03 -15.92 -4.18
CA CYS A 26 14.93 -14.54 -3.71
C CYS A 26 16.33 -13.99 -3.45
N VAL A 27 16.72 -13.00 -4.25
CA VAL A 27 17.99 -12.27 -4.18
C VAL A 27 17.76 -11.00 -3.37
N HIS A 28 18.60 -10.76 -2.37
CA HIS A 28 18.52 -9.59 -1.49
C HIS A 28 19.58 -8.59 -1.92
N VAL A 29 19.15 -7.39 -2.32
CA VAL A 29 20.01 -6.29 -2.79
C VAL A 29 19.57 -5.01 -2.08
N LEU A 30 20.50 -4.31 -1.45
CA LEU A 30 20.22 -3.26 -0.46
C LEU A 30 19.23 -3.77 0.61
N GLY A 31 18.14 -3.03 0.84
CA GLY A 31 17.02 -3.45 1.67
C GLY A 31 15.90 -4.16 0.91
N TRP A 32 16.11 -4.50 -0.37
CA TRP A 32 15.07 -4.99 -1.27
C TRP A 32 15.19 -6.49 -1.55
N GLN A 33 14.04 -7.11 -1.82
CA GLN A 33 13.92 -8.50 -2.22
C GLN A 33 13.52 -8.57 -3.70
N CYS A 34 14.29 -9.29 -4.52
CA CYS A 34 14.03 -9.48 -5.94
C CYS A 34 14.01 -10.96 -6.29
N VAL A 35 13.02 -11.39 -7.06
CA VAL A 35 12.96 -12.77 -7.57
C VAL A 35 13.81 -12.87 -8.83
N ALA A 36 14.77 -13.79 -8.84
CA ALA A 36 15.64 -14.09 -9.98
C ALA A 36 15.60 -15.57 -10.34
N ASN A 37 16.14 -15.94 -11.49
CA ASN A 37 16.28 -17.34 -11.86
C ASN A 37 17.29 -18.02 -10.92
N LYS A 38 17.00 -19.26 -10.54
CA LYS A 38 17.86 -20.01 -9.63
C LYS A 38 19.24 -20.24 -10.25
N GLY A 39 20.29 -19.91 -9.50
CA GLY A 39 21.68 -20.01 -9.95
C GLY A 39 22.13 -18.90 -10.89
N GLN A 40 21.31 -17.86 -11.09
CA GLN A 40 21.70 -16.68 -11.87
C GLN A 40 22.73 -15.81 -11.15
N PHE A 41 22.75 -15.85 -9.81
CA PHE A 41 23.64 -15.06 -8.97
C PHE A 41 24.22 -15.91 -7.83
N SER A 42 25.35 -15.46 -7.31
CA SER A 42 25.97 -15.90 -6.07
C SER A 42 26.07 -14.74 -5.07
N ILE A 43 26.13 -15.05 -3.77
CA ILE A 43 26.35 -14.03 -2.73
C ILE A 43 27.70 -13.35 -2.98
N GLY A 44 27.69 -12.01 -3.00
CA GLY A 44 28.86 -11.19 -3.29
C GLY A 44 29.01 -10.77 -4.76
N ASP A 45 28.21 -11.33 -5.68
CA ASP A 45 28.24 -10.90 -7.08
C ASP A 45 27.84 -9.43 -7.22
N LYS A 46 28.52 -8.72 -8.13
CA LYS A 46 28.00 -7.44 -8.64
C LYS A 46 26.76 -7.71 -9.50
N CYS A 47 25.76 -6.88 -9.35
CA CYS A 47 24.54 -6.92 -10.13
C CYS A 47 24.05 -5.50 -10.42
N ILE A 48 23.12 -5.37 -11.37
CA ILE A 48 22.39 -4.14 -11.60
C ILE A 48 21.05 -4.28 -10.89
N TYR A 49 20.80 -3.39 -9.93
CA TYR A 49 19.49 -3.26 -9.31
C TYR A 49 18.70 -2.14 -9.98
N MET A 50 17.54 -2.49 -10.54
CA MET A 50 16.58 -1.55 -11.12
C MET A 50 15.37 -1.41 -10.18
N GLU A 51 15.12 -0.20 -9.71
CA GLU A 51 14.07 0.08 -8.72
C GLU A 51 12.66 -0.06 -9.29
N VAL A 52 11.68 -0.24 -8.40
CA VAL A 52 10.26 -0.06 -8.76
C VAL A 52 9.98 1.33 -9.32
N ASP A 53 9.00 1.41 -10.21
CA ASP A 53 8.65 2.56 -11.04
C ASP A 53 9.71 2.93 -12.10
N SER A 54 10.71 2.08 -12.32
CA SER A 54 11.53 2.14 -13.54
C SER A 54 10.70 1.73 -14.76
N PHE A 55 10.82 2.51 -15.83
CA PHE A 55 10.24 2.27 -17.15
C PHE A 55 11.35 1.97 -18.15
N LEU A 56 11.45 0.70 -18.50
CA LEU A 56 12.48 0.12 -19.35
C LEU A 56 12.05 0.19 -20.82
N PRO A 57 12.99 0.41 -21.75
CA PRO A 57 12.67 0.47 -23.17
C PRO A 57 12.24 -0.90 -23.71
N VAL A 58 11.45 -0.89 -24.79
CA VAL A 58 11.18 -2.10 -25.58
C VAL A 58 12.44 -2.48 -26.35
N CYS A 59 13.16 -3.49 -25.87
CA CYS A 59 14.32 -4.06 -26.54
C CYS A 59 14.56 -5.51 -26.09
N GLU A 60 15.38 -6.25 -26.85
CA GLU A 60 15.61 -7.69 -26.68
C GLU A 60 16.00 -8.08 -25.24
N ARG A 61 16.88 -7.30 -24.60
CA ARG A 61 17.36 -7.56 -23.23
C ARG A 61 16.25 -7.55 -22.17
N PHE A 62 15.14 -6.85 -22.42
CA PHE A 62 14.01 -6.72 -21.47
C PHE A 62 12.74 -7.40 -21.96
N GLU A 63 12.80 -8.09 -23.10
CA GLU A 63 11.63 -8.66 -23.76
C GLU A 63 10.91 -9.72 -22.91
N PHE A 64 11.63 -10.39 -22.02
CA PHE A 64 11.07 -11.34 -21.05
C PHE A 64 10.04 -10.70 -20.09
N LEU A 65 10.04 -9.36 -19.96
CA LEU A 65 9.08 -8.61 -19.16
C LEU A 65 7.74 -8.35 -19.88
N ARG A 66 7.63 -8.64 -21.18
CA ARG A 66 6.46 -8.23 -21.98
C ARG A 66 5.13 -8.71 -21.42
N ALA A 67 5.06 -9.97 -21.02
CA ALA A 67 3.83 -10.55 -20.51
C ALA A 67 3.38 -9.93 -19.17
N SER A 68 4.32 -9.49 -18.33
CA SER A 68 4.03 -9.05 -16.96
C SER A 68 4.00 -7.52 -16.77
N SER A 69 4.76 -6.80 -17.61
CA SER A 69 5.18 -5.42 -17.32
C SER A 69 4.98 -4.46 -18.49
N PHE A 70 4.56 -4.91 -19.67
CA PHE A 70 4.34 -4.02 -20.82
C PHE A 70 3.30 -2.94 -20.53
N LYS A 71 3.63 -1.70 -20.87
CA LYS A 71 2.78 -0.52 -20.76
C LYS A 71 3.02 0.43 -21.93
N GLU A 72 1.99 1.19 -22.27
CA GLU A 72 2.01 2.21 -23.29
C GLU A 72 1.10 3.37 -22.85
N ASN A 73 1.60 4.60 -22.95
CA ASN A 73 0.82 5.84 -22.75
C ASN A 73 1.36 6.93 -23.69
N GLU A 74 0.66 8.07 -23.82
CA GLU A 74 1.00 9.08 -24.83
C GLU A 74 2.32 9.81 -24.50
N ILE A 75 2.63 9.98 -23.20
CA ILE A 75 3.84 10.69 -22.75
C ILE A 75 5.11 9.85 -22.91
N MET A 76 5.02 8.57 -22.58
CA MET A 76 6.18 7.69 -22.46
C MET A 76 6.35 6.75 -23.66
N GLY A 77 5.31 6.53 -24.45
CA GLY A 77 5.28 5.50 -25.49
C GLY A 77 5.30 4.09 -24.89
N ALA A 78 5.71 3.10 -25.69
CA ALA A 78 5.76 1.70 -25.28
C ALA A 78 7.04 1.36 -24.47
N GLY A 79 6.88 0.53 -23.44
CA GLY A 79 7.98 0.08 -22.58
C GLY A 79 7.53 -0.93 -21.52
N PHE A 80 8.42 -1.28 -20.60
CA PHE A 80 8.16 -2.20 -19.50
C PHE A 80 8.27 -1.49 -18.16
N ARG A 81 7.18 -1.43 -17.39
CA ARG A 81 7.18 -0.82 -16.07
C ARG A 81 7.43 -1.85 -14.97
N LEU A 82 8.49 -1.64 -14.19
CA LEU A 82 8.73 -2.39 -12.96
C LEU A 82 7.79 -1.93 -11.85
N LYS A 83 7.18 -2.89 -11.17
CA LYS A 83 6.28 -2.69 -10.03
C LYS A 83 6.56 -3.77 -8.99
N THR A 84 6.12 -3.55 -7.76
CA THR A 84 6.07 -4.62 -6.76
C THR A 84 5.22 -5.78 -7.28
N MET A 85 5.77 -6.99 -7.25
CA MET A 85 5.10 -8.23 -7.64
C MET A 85 5.20 -9.26 -6.51
N LYS A 86 4.31 -10.27 -6.53
CA LYS A 86 4.41 -11.45 -5.68
C LYS A 86 4.53 -12.70 -6.54
N PHE A 87 5.53 -13.53 -6.26
CA PHE A 87 5.73 -14.83 -6.91
C PHE A 87 5.64 -15.92 -5.86
N ARG A 88 4.59 -16.74 -5.90
CA ARG A 88 4.35 -17.80 -4.90
C ARG A 88 4.43 -17.29 -3.45
N GLY A 89 3.86 -16.11 -3.20
CA GLY A 89 3.88 -15.47 -1.87
C GLY A 89 5.13 -14.64 -1.57
N GLN A 90 6.27 -14.89 -2.24
CA GLN A 90 7.47 -14.07 -2.10
C GLN A 90 7.31 -12.70 -2.78
N ILE A 91 7.55 -11.62 -2.04
CA ILE A 91 7.56 -10.26 -2.59
C ILE A 91 8.81 -10.05 -3.47
N SER A 92 8.64 -9.33 -4.58
CA SER A 92 9.69 -8.92 -5.50
C SER A 92 9.53 -7.45 -5.83
N GLN A 93 10.52 -6.62 -5.48
CA GLN A 93 10.48 -5.15 -5.63
C GLN A 93 11.66 -4.67 -6.49
N GLY A 94 11.37 -4.45 -7.77
CA GLY A 94 12.38 -4.10 -8.77
C GLY A 94 12.82 -5.31 -9.57
N LEU A 95 13.96 -5.19 -10.23
CA LEU A 95 14.58 -6.22 -11.05
C LEU A 95 16.08 -6.23 -10.81
N VAL A 96 16.65 -7.42 -10.64
CA VAL A 96 18.11 -7.62 -10.65
C VAL A 96 18.53 -8.22 -11.99
N GLN A 97 19.61 -7.72 -12.56
CA GLN A 97 20.24 -8.28 -13.76
C GLN A 97 21.76 -8.41 -13.60
N PRO A 98 22.40 -9.39 -14.25
CA PRO A 98 23.85 -9.46 -14.37
C PRO A 98 24.43 -8.24 -15.10
N LEU A 99 25.72 -7.94 -14.91
CA LEU A 99 26.38 -6.77 -15.49
C LEU A 99 26.46 -6.83 -17.03
N GLU A 100 26.35 -8.03 -17.60
CA GLU A 100 26.44 -8.34 -19.03
C GLU A 100 25.40 -7.63 -19.88
N ILE A 101 24.32 -7.07 -19.28
CA ILE A 101 23.35 -6.27 -20.03
C ILE A 101 23.85 -4.83 -20.29
N LEU A 102 24.95 -4.40 -19.64
CA LEU A 102 25.56 -3.09 -19.86
C LEU A 102 26.53 -3.13 -21.05
N PRO A 103 26.79 -1.98 -21.68
CA PRO A 103 27.94 -1.85 -22.58
C PRO A 103 29.25 -2.25 -21.89
N GLU A 104 30.25 -2.69 -22.66
CA GLU A 104 31.59 -2.96 -22.12
C GLU A 104 32.14 -1.73 -21.37
N GLY A 105 32.62 -1.95 -20.15
CA GLY A 105 33.13 -0.89 -19.27
C GLY A 105 33.47 -1.42 -17.89
N GLU A 106 34.18 -0.59 -17.12
CA GLU A 106 34.41 -0.83 -15.69
C GLU A 106 33.31 -0.12 -14.90
N TYR A 107 32.62 -0.87 -14.05
CA TYR A 107 31.51 -0.37 -13.24
C TYR A 107 31.79 -0.62 -11.76
N GLU A 108 31.69 0.43 -10.95
CA GLU A 108 31.86 0.40 -9.50
C GLU A 108 30.51 0.30 -8.78
N ILE A 109 30.54 -0.15 -7.52
CA ILE A 109 29.33 -0.17 -6.69
C ILE A 109 28.79 1.27 -6.57
N ASP A 110 27.48 1.41 -6.58
CA ASP A 110 26.72 2.65 -6.57
C ASP A 110 26.77 3.49 -7.86
N ASP A 111 27.44 3.05 -8.92
CA ASP A 111 27.35 3.71 -10.23
C ASP A 111 25.91 3.76 -10.72
N ASP A 112 25.47 4.94 -11.17
CA ASP A 112 24.15 5.13 -11.78
C ASP A 112 24.21 4.77 -13.27
N VAL A 113 23.54 3.67 -13.61
CA VAL A 113 23.48 3.14 -14.98
C VAL A 113 22.10 3.38 -15.62
N THR A 114 21.27 4.24 -15.03
CA THR A 114 19.92 4.56 -15.49
C THR A 114 19.91 5.02 -16.95
N GLU A 115 20.73 6.01 -17.28
CA GLU A 115 20.77 6.60 -18.62
C GLU A 115 21.39 5.64 -19.64
N LEU A 116 22.41 4.87 -19.24
CA LEU A 116 23.05 3.84 -20.08
C LEU A 116 22.07 2.74 -20.52
N LEU A 117 21.13 2.38 -19.64
CA LEU A 117 20.09 1.39 -19.93
C LEU A 117 18.83 1.99 -20.58
N GLY A 118 18.80 3.31 -20.81
CA GLY A 118 17.63 4.01 -21.34
C GLY A 118 16.42 3.97 -20.40
N ILE A 119 16.65 3.80 -19.09
CA ILE A 119 15.59 3.68 -18.09
C ILE A 119 15.08 5.07 -17.72
N ARG A 120 13.76 5.22 -17.69
CA ARG A 120 13.08 6.45 -17.25
C ARG A 120 12.23 6.15 -16.03
N LYS A 121 11.82 7.17 -15.28
CA LYS A 121 10.82 6.99 -14.23
C LYS A 121 9.45 6.88 -14.90
N TRP A 122 8.64 5.91 -14.49
CA TRP A 122 7.26 5.80 -14.97
C TRP A 122 6.45 7.02 -14.54
N GLU A 123 5.77 7.61 -15.51
CA GLU A 123 4.90 8.77 -15.38
C GLU A 123 3.59 8.49 -16.10
N ILE A 124 2.52 9.09 -15.62
CA ILE A 124 1.20 9.04 -16.27
C ILE A 124 0.80 10.46 -16.69
N GLU A 125 -0.09 10.55 -17.66
CA GLU A 125 -0.68 11.84 -18.04
C GLU A 125 -1.47 12.46 -16.90
N GLU A 126 -1.19 13.75 -16.69
CA GLU A 126 -2.03 14.56 -15.84
C GLU A 126 -3.43 14.65 -16.43
N ARG A 127 -4.44 14.30 -15.64
CA ARG A 127 -5.84 14.37 -16.08
C ARG A 127 -6.75 14.78 -14.96
N VAL A 128 -7.74 15.60 -15.28
CA VAL A 128 -8.77 16.02 -14.32
C VAL A 128 -9.76 14.88 -14.11
N SER A 129 -10.03 14.54 -12.85
CA SER A 129 -11.03 13.57 -12.43
C SER A 129 -12.01 14.20 -11.43
N ASN A 130 -13.02 13.44 -10.99
CA ASN A 130 -13.96 13.89 -9.96
C ASN A 130 -13.30 14.16 -8.61
N ASP A 131 -12.18 13.49 -8.32
CA ASP A 131 -11.49 13.57 -7.02
C ASP A 131 -10.30 14.56 -7.02
N GLY A 132 -10.00 15.17 -8.17
CA GLY A 132 -8.87 16.09 -8.38
C GLY A 132 -8.11 15.81 -9.68
N THR A 133 -7.04 16.58 -9.90
CA THR A 133 -6.09 16.33 -11.00
C THR A 133 -5.18 15.16 -10.64
N VAL A 134 -5.27 14.06 -11.37
CA VAL A 134 -4.41 12.89 -11.22
C VAL A 134 -3.01 13.23 -11.71
N ILE A 135 -1.97 12.98 -10.90
CA ILE A 135 -0.55 13.23 -11.25
C ILE A 135 0.31 11.98 -11.22
N ALA A 136 -0.10 10.97 -10.46
CA ALA A 136 0.59 9.69 -10.39
C ALA A 136 -0.40 8.57 -10.07
N GLU A 137 0.02 7.33 -10.32
CA GLU A 137 -0.68 6.19 -9.75
C GLU A 137 -0.47 6.13 -8.22
N PHE A 138 -1.33 5.37 -7.54
CA PHE A 138 -1.15 5.08 -6.13
C PHE A 138 0.26 4.50 -5.87
N PRO A 139 1.03 5.02 -4.88
CA PRO A 139 2.40 4.59 -4.62
C PRO A 139 2.51 3.08 -4.40
N SER A 140 3.43 2.43 -5.14
CA SER A 140 3.54 0.96 -5.14
C SER A 140 4.15 0.39 -3.85
N GLU A 141 4.82 1.23 -3.07
CA GLU A 141 5.34 0.93 -1.74
C GLU A 141 4.27 0.93 -0.63
N ILE A 142 3.08 1.49 -0.89
CA ILE A 142 2.00 1.55 0.10
C ILE A 142 0.98 0.45 -0.22
N SER A 143 0.66 -0.37 0.80
CA SER A 143 -0.42 -1.35 0.67
C SER A 143 -1.79 -0.67 0.51
N LYS A 144 -2.59 -1.14 -0.45
CA LYS A 144 -3.98 -0.68 -0.62
C LYS A 144 -4.85 -1.11 0.56
N THR A 145 -5.99 -0.42 0.70
CA THR A 145 -6.90 -0.54 1.85
C THR A 145 -7.98 -1.61 1.64
N ASP A 146 -7.72 -2.60 0.80
CA ASP A 146 -8.67 -3.68 0.54
C ASP A 146 -8.80 -4.60 1.75
N GLU A 147 -10.03 -4.99 2.06
CA GLU A 147 -10.35 -5.87 3.17
C GLU A 147 -11.22 -7.03 2.66
N LEU A 148 -10.90 -8.24 3.11
CA LEU A 148 -11.57 -9.47 2.69
C LEU A 148 -12.84 -9.69 3.51
N ARG A 149 -13.92 -10.14 2.84
CA ARG A 149 -15.18 -10.47 3.53
C ARG A 149 -15.02 -11.78 4.29
N VAL A 150 -15.45 -11.83 5.55
CA VAL A 150 -15.34 -13.06 6.37
C VAL A 150 -16.03 -14.27 5.72
N GLN A 151 -17.14 -14.06 4.98
CA GLN A 151 -17.83 -15.15 4.28
C GLN A 151 -16.99 -15.79 3.17
N SER A 152 -15.99 -15.08 2.64
CA SER A 152 -15.08 -15.61 1.63
C SER A 152 -13.94 -16.44 2.22
N TYR A 153 -13.60 -16.20 3.49
CA TYR A 153 -12.48 -16.84 4.20
C TYR A 153 -12.86 -17.09 5.67
N PRO A 154 -13.84 -17.98 5.94
CA PRO A 154 -14.32 -18.24 7.30
C PRO A 154 -13.21 -18.79 8.22
N GLU A 155 -12.19 -19.45 7.67
CA GLU A 155 -11.01 -19.94 8.39
C GLU A 155 -10.22 -18.83 9.12
N LEU A 156 -10.37 -17.57 8.72
CA LEU A 156 -9.76 -16.44 9.43
C LEU A 156 -10.24 -16.35 10.90
N ILE A 157 -11.45 -16.83 11.20
CA ILE A 157 -11.98 -16.90 12.57
C ILE A 157 -11.05 -17.71 13.47
N GLU A 158 -10.52 -18.84 12.99
CA GLU A 158 -9.59 -19.67 13.77
C GLU A 158 -8.21 -19.02 13.92
N GLU A 159 -7.73 -18.31 12.89
CA GLU A 159 -6.50 -17.53 13.00
C GLU A 159 -6.64 -16.41 14.05
N PHE A 160 -7.79 -15.74 14.11
CA PHE A 160 -8.06 -14.71 15.12
C PHE A 160 -8.12 -15.26 16.54
N LYS A 161 -8.53 -16.51 16.76
CA LYS A 161 -8.44 -17.14 18.09
C LYS A 161 -7.00 -17.34 18.56
N SER A 162 -6.04 -17.31 17.64
CA SER A 162 -4.62 -17.54 17.90
C SER A 162 -3.83 -16.24 18.16
N VAL A 163 -4.44 -15.07 17.95
CA VAL A 163 -3.75 -13.78 18.16
C VAL A 163 -3.84 -13.31 19.61
N LYS A 164 -2.84 -12.53 20.03
CA LYS A 164 -2.82 -11.87 21.34
C LYS A 164 -3.47 -10.49 21.22
N GLY A 165 -4.78 -10.48 21.33
CA GLY A 165 -5.60 -9.30 21.29
C GLY A 165 -6.02 -8.85 19.89
N TYR A 166 -7.24 -8.34 19.82
CA TYR A 166 -7.85 -7.81 18.61
C TYR A 166 -8.67 -6.56 18.92
N TYR A 167 -9.06 -5.87 17.86
CA TYR A 167 -10.02 -4.80 17.94
C TYR A 167 -11.04 -4.87 16.81
N ILE A 168 -12.22 -4.34 17.08
CA ILE A 168 -13.29 -4.15 16.11
C ILE A 168 -13.49 -2.64 15.92
N SER A 169 -13.50 -2.20 14.67
CA SER A 169 -13.82 -0.82 14.30
C SER A 169 -15.07 -0.76 13.46
N THR A 170 -15.83 0.33 13.58
CA THR A 170 -16.93 0.63 12.66
C THR A 170 -16.38 0.81 11.25
N LYS A 171 -16.93 0.08 10.28
CA LYS A 171 -16.64 0.34 8.87
C LYS A 171 -17.38 1.61 8.41
N MET A 172 -16.60 2.64 8.12
CA MET A 172 -17.14 3.92 7.64
C MET A 172 -17.49 3.83 6.15
N ASP A 173 -18.57 4.51 5.76
CA ASP A 173 -19.12 4.50 4.39
C ASP A 173 -18.70 5.77 3.65
N GLY A 174 -17.58 5.68 2.94
CA GLY A 174 -16.97 6.82 2.26
C GLY A 174 -16.12 6.42 1.05
N CYS A 175 -15.02 7.14 0.85
CA CYS A 175 -13.97 6.76 -0.08
C CYS A 175 -12.61 6.67 0.63
N SER A 176 -11.81 5.68 0.24
CA SER A 176 -10.47 5.48 0.79
C SER A 176 -9.54 6.62 0.38
N VAL A 177 -8.86 7.19 1.39
CA VAL A 177 -7.84 8.22 1.23
C VAL A 177 -6.58 7.81 1.97
N THR A 178 -5.44 7.97 1.31
CA THR A 178 -4.11 7.80 1.91
C THR A 178 -3.38 9.13 1.84
N MET A 179 -2.89 9.61 2.98
CA MET A 179 -1.96 10.74 3.05
C MET A 179 -0.63 10.21 3.57
N TYR A 180 0.47 10.49 2.87
CA TYR A 180 1.76 9.90 3.19
C TYR A 180 2.89 10.92 3.12
N LYS A 181 3.95 10.66 3.87
CA LYS A 181 5.12 11.54 3.99
C LYS A 181 6.40 10.72 3.83
N ARG A 182 7.23 11.12 2.88
CA ARG A 182 8.52 10.47 2.59
C ARG A 182 9.56 11.51 2.14
N GLY A 183 10.55 11.78 3.00
CA GLY A 183 11.54 12.82 2.73
C GLY A 183 10.85 14.17 2.54
N GLU A 184 11.16 14.91 1.48
CA GLU A 184 10.49 16.21 1.25
C GLU A 184 9.07 16.08 0.65
N HIS A 185 8.65 14.87 0.25
CA HIS A 185 7.38 14.66 -0.44
C HIS A 185 6.23 14.36 0.54
N PHE A 186 5.15 15.13 0.42
CA PHE A 186 3.85 14.83 1.03
C PHE A 186 2.84 14.60 -0.09
N GLY A 187 2.23 13.41 -0.09
CA GLY A 187 1.29 13.00 -1.12
C GLY A 187 -0.09 12.71 -0.56
N VAL A 188 -1.12 13.06 -1.34
CA VAL A 188 -2.52 12.78 -1.05
C VAL A 188 -3.11 11.93 -2.16
N CYS A 189 -3.55 10.73 -1.81
CA CYS A 189 -4.06 9.73 -2.73
C CYS A 189 -5.51 9.38 -2.42
N GLY A 190 -6.29 9.14 -3.48
CA GLY A 190 -7.51 8.36 -3.39
C GLY A 190 -7.20 6.87 -3.42
N ARG A 191 -8.15 6.05 -3.89
CA ARG A 191 -7.97 4.59 -3.98
C ARG A 191 -6.88 4.14 -4.97
N ASN A 192 -6.72 4.86 -6.07
CA ASN A 192 -5.95 4.40 -7.23
C ASN A 192 -4.90 5.39 -7.74
N TYR A 193 -4.98 6.66 -7.32
CA TYR A 193 -4.16 7.73 -7.87
C TYR A 193 -3.75 8.70 -6.78
N GLU A 194 -2.60 9.34 -6.98
CA GLU A 194 -2.17 10.53 -6.28
C GLU A 194 -2.67 11.77 -7.03
N TYR A 195 -3.09 12.78 -6.27
CA TYR A 195 -3.69 14.00 -6.81
C TYR A 195 -2.77 15.21 -6.64
N ALA A 196 -2.81 16.14 -7.59
CA ALA A 196 -2.13 17.43 -7.50
C ALA A 196 -2.71 18.28 -6.36
N ASP A 197 -1.85 19.05 -5.72
CA ASP A 197 -2.25 20.16 -4.86
C ASP A 197 -2.57 21.39 -5.71
N ASP A 198 -3.74 21.39 -6.34
CA ASP A 198 -4.18 22.43 -7.28
C ASP A 198 -5.59 22.99 -6.97
N ASP A 199 -5.99 22.91 -5.69
CA ASP A 199 -7.31 23.29 -5.19
C ASP A 199 -8.51 22.55 -5.79
N LYS A 200 -8.31 21.52 -6.62
CA LYS A 200 -9.41 20.72 -7.19
C LYS A 200 -9.78 19.50 -6.35
N SER A 201 -8.88 19.01 -5.50
CA SER A 201 -9.15 17.86 -4.64
C SER A 201 -9.71 18.27 -3.27
N ALA A 202 -10.87 17.72 -2.90
CA ALA A 202 -11.42 17.88 -1.54
C ALA A 202 -10.51 17.28 -0.46
N MET A 203 -9.71 16.26 -0.83
CA MET A 203 -8.78 15.58 0.06
C MET A 203 -7.60 16.51 0.42
N TRP A 204 -7.04 17.22 -0.58
CA TRP A 204 -6.03 18.27 -0.34
C TRP A 204 -6.57 19.43 0.49
N LYS A 205 -7.80 19.89 0.20
CA LYS A 205 -8.45 20.94 1.02
C LYS A 205 -8.57 20.53 2.49
N TYR A 206 -8.91 19.27 2.75
CA TYR A 206 -8.91 18.73 4.11
C TYR A 206 -7.50 18.70 4.72
N ALA A 207 -6.50 18.21 3.97
CA ALA A 207 -5.11 18.17 4.44
C ALA A 207 -4.60 19.55 4.86
N HIS A 208 -4.87 20.59 4.05
CA HIS A 208 -4.54 21.99 4.35
C HIS A 208 -5.30 22.53 5.56
N LYS A 209 -6.63 22.35 5.60
CA LYS A 209 -7.47 22.80 6.72
C LYS A 209 -6.99 22.23 8.06
N HIS A 210 -6.51 20.99 8.07
CA HIS A 210 -6.05 20.28 9.27
C HIS A 210 -4.53 20.35 9.49
N LYS A 211 -3.78 21.05 8.61
CA LYS A 211 -2.32 21.22 8.68
C LYS A 211 -1.56 19.90 8.82
N ILE A 212 -1.96 18.89 8.03
CA ILE A 212 -1.49 17.51 8.23
C ILE A 212 0.00 17.40 7.91
N GLU A 213 0.46 18.00 6.82
CA GLU A 213 1.87 17.98 6.44
C GLU A 213 2.75 18.68 7.49
N GLU A 214 2.33 19.85 7.96
CA GLU A 214 3.05 20.62 8.96
C GLU A 214 3.12 19.85 10.28
N ARG A 215 2.01 19.25 10.73
CA ARG A 215 2.01 18.44 11.96
C ARG A 215 2.89 17.20 11.82
N LEU A 216 2.95 16.56 10.65
CA LEU A 216 3.89 15.46 10.40
C LEU A 216 5.33 15.94 10.54
N LYS A 217 5.68 17.07 9.93
CA LYS A 217 7.00 17.71 10.04
C LYS A 217 7.36 18.09 11.48
N GLU A 218 6.47 18.77 12.18
CA GLU A 218 6.65 19.23 13.57
C GLU A 218 6.87 18.07 14.56
N ASN A 219 6.24 16.91 14.31
CA ASN A 219 6.37 15.72 15.13
C ASN A 219 7.47 14.75 14.64
N ASN A 220 8.28 15.14 13.64
CA ASN A 220 9.32 14.31 13.03
C ASN A 220 8.81 12.93 12.56
N LEU A 221 7.60 12.89 12.01
CA LEU A 221 7.00 11.69 11.43
C LEU A 221 7.29 11.66 9.92
N ASP A 222 8.07 10.67 9.50
CA ASP A 222 8.46 10.45 8.10
C ASP A 222 8.44 8.96 7.74
N ASN A 223 8.42 8.64 6.44
CA ASN A 223 8.27 7.29 5.90
C ASN A 223 7.01 6.60 6.43
N ILE A 224 5.90 7.33 6.42
CA ILE A 224 4.64 6.90 6.99
C ILE A 224 3.47 7.16 6.05
N ALA A 225 2.56 6.20 5.96
CA ALA A 225 1.30 6.33 5.23
C ALA A 225 0.13 6.21 6.21
N ILE A 226 -0.69 7.26 6.29
CA ILE A 226 -1.90 7.32 7.10
C ILE A 226 -3.08 7.07 6.17
N GLN A 227 -3.87 6.04 6.46
CA GLN A 227 -5.00 5.65 5.61
C GLN A 227 -6.29 5.72 6.42
N GLY A 228 -7.31 6.32 5.80
CA GLY A 228 -8.59 6.54 6.44
C GLY A 228 -9.71 6.64 5.42
N GLU A 229 -10.93 6.61 5.94
CA GLU A 229 -12.14 6.74 5.13
C GLU A 229 -12.58 8.22 5.13
N PHE A 230 -12.67 8.79 3.94
CA PHE A 230 -13.15 10.15 3.73
C PHE A 230 -14.66 10.12 3.51
N CYS A 231 -15.40 10.77 4.39
CA CYS A 231 -16.85 10.72 4.46
C CYS A 231 -17.42 12.14 4.40
N GLY A 232 -18.55 12.36 3.75
CA GLY A 232 -19.16 13.67 3.74
C GLY A 232 -20.23 13.89 2.67
N PRO A 233 -20.74 15.13 2.54
CA PRO A 233 -21.63 15.51 1.45
C PRO A 233 -21.04 15.14 0.08
N GLY A 234 -21.86 14.55 -0.78
CA GLY A 234 -21.43 14.11 -2.12
C GLY A 234 -20.70 12.77 -2.16
N ILE A 235 -20.43 12.13 -1.01
CA ILE A 235 -19.73 10.84 -0.91
C ILE A 235 -20.71 9.78 -0.36
N GLN A 236 -20.87 8.65 -1.06
CA GLN A 236 -21.64 7.47 -0.62
C GLN A 236 -22.99 7.76 0.07
N LYS A 237 -23.84 8.56 -0.57
CA LYS A 237 -25.16 8.98 -0.04
C LYS A 237 -25.08 9.75 1.31
N ASN A 238 -23.89 10.13 1.78
CA ASN A 238 -23.61 10.78 3.06
C ASN A 238 -24.40 10.16 4.23
N ARG A 239 -24.28 8.83 4.42
CA ARG A 239 -25.06 8.13 5.45
C ARG A 239 -24.75 8.59 6.87
N LEU A 240 -23.57 9.17 7.10
CA LEU A 240 -23.18 9.79 8.36
C LEU A 240 -23.89 11.14 8.60
N LYS A 241 -24.52 11.74 7.59
CA LYS A 241 -25.15 13.07 7.62
C LYS A 241 -24.20 14.17 8.09
N LEU A 242 -22.95 14.11 7.65
CA LEU A 242 -21.97 15.15 7.95
C LEU A 242 -22.31 16.42 7.16
N THR A 243 -22.04 17.58 7.75
CA THR A 243 -22.21 18.89 7.11
C THR A 243 -21.02 19.28 6.24
N GLU A 244 -19.85 18.71 6.54
CA GLU A 244 -18.62 18.87 5.78
C GLU A 244 -17.87 17.55 5.66
N PRO A 245 -16.93 17.41 4.71
CA PRO A 245 -16.09 16.23 4.63
C PRO A 245 -15.19 16.05 5.85
N GLU A 246 -15.13 14.83 6.36
CA GLU A 246 -14.29 14.39 7.48
C GLU A 246 -13.48 13.16 7.09
N TRP A 247 -12.30 13.00 7.70
CA TRP A 247 -11.43 11.86 7.47
C TRP A 247 -11.28 11.02 8.74
N TYR A 248 -11.64 9.74 8.65
CA TYR A 248 -11.58 8.78 9.75
C TYR A 248 -10.46 7.77 9.53
N VAL A 249 -9.33 7.96 10.20
CA VAL A 249 -8.14 7.11 10.09
C VAL A 249 -8.46 5.70 10.61
N PHE A 250 -8.14 4.68 9.82
CA PHE A 250 -8.28 3.28 10.24
C PHE A 250 -6.96 2.52 10.32
N THR A 251 -5.87 3.03 9.73
CA THR A 251 -4.55 2.41 9.86
C THR A 251 -3.46 3.41 9.57
N VAL A 252 -2.30 3.16 10.17
CA VAL A 252 -1.05 3.81 9.81
C VAL A 252 -0.05 2.72 9.44
N THR A 253 0.73 2.95 8.40
CA THR A 253 1.70 1.99 7.84
C THR A 253 3.09 2.61 7.84
N ASP A 254 4.06 1.87 8.36
CA ASP A 254 5.48 2.19 8.16
C ASP A 254 5.86 1.82 6.73
N MET A 255 6.25 2.83 5.94
CA MET A 255 6.57 2.66 4.52
C MET A 255 7.94 2.00 4.28
N ASN A 256 8.83 1.98 5.28
CA ASN A 256 10.11 1.26 5.15
C ASN A 256 9.90 -0.25 5.18
N THR A 257 9.01 -0.71 6.06
CA THR A 257 8.72 -2.14 6.23
C THR A 257 7.45 -2.59 5.51
N ASN A 258 6.65 -1.64 5.01
CA ASN A 258 5.30 -1.84 4.49
C ASN A 258 4.40 -2.65 5.45
N LYS A 259 4.55 -2.40 6.76
CA LYS A 259 3.77 -3.05 7.82
C LYS A 259 2.85 -2.04 8.50
N ARG A 260 1.63 -2.50 8.79
CA ARG A 260 0.67 -1.74 9.61
C ARG A 260 1.24 -1.60 11.03
N LEU A 261 1.15 -0.40 11.58
CA LEU A 261 1.45 -0.15 12.99
C LEU A 261 0.34 -0.71 13.87
N SER A 262 0.63 -0.92 15.15
CA SER A 262 -0.35 -1.38 16.12
C SER A 262 -1.49 -0.38 16.32
N LEU A 263 -2.60 -0.85 16.90
CA LEU A 263 -3.73 0.03 17.26
C LEU A 263 -3.26 1.21 18.11
N TYR A 264 -2.52 0.94 19.20
CA TYR A 264 -2.09 1.96 20.14
C TYR A 264 -1.11 2.97 19.51
N LYS A 265 -0.22 2.51 18.63
CA LYS A 265 0.67 3.43 17.91
C LYS A 265 -0.09 4.29 16.91
N THR A 266 -1.10 3.71 16.26
CA THR A 266 -2.00 4.45 15.38
C THR A 266 -2.78 5.53 16.16
N GLU A 267 -3.32 5.20 17.33
CA GLU A 267 -4.01 6.14 18.22
C GLU A 267 -3.10 7.27 18.69
N GLU A 268 -1.87 6.95 19.10
CA GLU A 268 -0.85 7.93 19.50
C GLU A 268 -0.59 8.93 18.37
N ILE A 269 -0.36 8.43 17.14
CA ILE A 269 -0.11 9.26 15.97
C ILE A 269 -1.33 10.13 15.63
N CYS A 270 -2.53 9.55 15.64
CA CYS A 270 -3.75 10.31 15.39
C CYS A 270 -3.94 11.42 16.43
N LYS A 271 -3.65 11.16 17.71
CA LYS A 271 -3.70 12.16 18.77
C LYS A 271 -2.67 13.27 18.57
N LEU A 272 -1.42 12.93 18.24
CA LEU A 272 -0.35 13.91 17.95
C LEU A 272 -0.71 14.81 16.76
N LEU A 273 -1.32 14.22 15.73
CA LEU A 273 -1.71 14.92 14.51
C LEU A 273 -3.10 15.57 14.60
N GLY A 274 -3.84 15.41 15.71
CA GLY A 274 -5.20 15.91 15.86
C GLY A 274 -6.17 15.37 14.81
N LEU A 275 -6.05 14.07 14.48
CA LEU A 275 -6.87 13.36 13.50
C LEU A 275 -7.89 12.45 14.20
N ASN A 276 -9.06 12.32 13.59
CA ASN A 276 -10.09 11.39 14.04
C ASN A 276 -9.79 9.98 13.53
N MET A 277 -9.92 8.98 14.39
CA MET A 277 -9.95 7.57 13.97
C MET A 277 -11.37 7.12 13.68
N VAL A 278 -11.49 6.02 12.92
CA VAL A 278 -12.74 5.24 12.88
C VAL A 278 -13.13 4.84 14.32
N PRO A 279 -14.43 4.81 14.66
CA PRO A 279 -14.87 4.40 15.99
C PRO A 279 -14.38 2.98 16.31
N ILE A 280 -13.67 2.83 17.42
CA ILE A 280 -13.29 1.52 17.97
C ILE A 280 -14.45 1.03 18.84
N GLU A 281 -15.05 -0.08 18.45
CA GLU A 281 -16.22 -0.67 19.11
C GLU A 281 -15.84 -1.70 20.18
N GLU A 282 -14.65 -2.28 20.09
CA GLU A 282 -14.21 -3.39 20.93
C GLU A 282 -12.69 -3.49 20.89
N VAL A 283 -12.07 -3.75 22.05
CA VAL A 283 -10.66 -4.11 22.20
C VAL A 283 -10.61 -5.17 23.29
N GLU A 284 -10.17 -6.37 22.96
CA GLU A 284 -10.18 -7.52 23.87
C GLU A 284 -8.92 -8.36 23.65
N GLU A 285 -8.51 -9.12 24.67
CA GLU A 285 -7.29 -9.96 24.63
C GLU A 285 -7.48 -11.26 23.84
N GLU A 286 -8.71 -11.80 23.80
CA GLU A 286 -9.03 -13.09 23.20
C GLU A 286 -10.26 -13.01 22.30
N PHE A 287 -10.17 -13.53 21.07
CA PHE A 287 -11.26 -13.51 20.10
C PHE A 287 -12.41 -14.45 20.47
N GLN A 288 -13.57 -13.88 20.78
CA GLN A 288 -14.72 -14.63 21.35
C GLN A 288 -15.67 -15.22 20.31
N TYR A 289 -15.63 -14.76 19.05
CA TYR A 289 -16.58 -15.17 18.01
C TYR A 289 -16.20 -16.51 17.40
N LYS A 290 -17.22 -17.38 17.21
CA LYS A 290 -17.03 -18.77 16.81
C LYS A 290 -17.51 -19.07 15.40
N SER A 291 -18.32 -18.18 14.81
CA SER A 291 -18.93 -18.40 13.51
C SER A 291 -19.12 -17.12 12.72
N VAL A 292 -19.32 -17.27 11.42
CA VAL A 292 -19.71 -16.18 10.52
C VAL A 292 -21.03 -15.55 10.95
N ASP A 293 -21.99 -16.33 11.42
CA ASP A 293 -23.31 -15.84 11.82
C ASP A 293 -23.23 -14.95 13.07
N GLU A 294 -22.42 -15.32 14.06
CA GLU A 294 -22.15 -14.48 15.23
C GLU A 294 -21.53 -13.14 14.81
N LEU A 295 -20.59 -13.18 13.86
CA LEU A 295 -19.96 -11.97 13.33
C LEU A 295 -20.93 -11.10 12.52
N LEU A 296 -21.83 -11.70 11.75
CA LEU A 296 -22.87 -10.98 11.01
C LEU A 296 -23.85 -10.28 11.96
N GLU A 297 -24.22 -10.93 13.07
CA GLU A 297 -25.01 -10.30 14.11
C GLU A 297 -24.24 -9.14 14.77
N ARG A 298 -22.96 -9.37 15.09
CA ARG A 298 -22.07 -8.34 15.66
C ARG A 298 -21.88 -7.11 14.76
N ALA A 299 -21.91 -7.31 13.44
CA ALA A 299 -21.78 -6.24 12.45
C ALA A 299 -23.03 -5.35 12.35
N LYS A 300 -24.19 -5.78 12.87
CA LYS A 300 -25.40 -4.96 12.90
C LYS A 300 -25.20 -3.72 13.76
N GLY A 301 -25.97 -2.68 13.45
CA GLY A 301 -25.93 -1.41 14.17
C GLY A 301 -26.16 -0.20 13.28
N LYS A 302 -26.02 0.98 13.87
CA LYS A 302 -26.26 2.26 13.22
C LYS A 302 -25.09 3.21 13.45
N TYR A 303 -24.84 4.07 12.47
CA TYR A 303 -24.06 5.29 12.69
C TYR A 303 -24.81 6.22 13.66
N ALA A 304 -24.11 7.20 14.23
CA ALA A 304 -24.71 8.24 15.07
C ALA A 304 -25.87 8.99 14.37
N SER A 305 -25.85 9.03 13.03
CA SER A 305 -26.92 9.61 12.18
C SER A 305 -28.26 8.87 12.22
N GLY A 306 -28.29 7.68 12.84
CA GLY A 306 -29.43 6.75 12.88
C GLY A 306 -29.57 5.86 11.64
N LYS A 307 -28.72 6.02 10.62
CA LYS A 307 -28.65 5.12 9.46
C LYS A 307 -27.87 3.86 9.81
N ASN A 308 -28.20 2.73 9.18
CA ASN A 308 -27.44 1.49 9.38
C ASN A 308 -25.97 1.71 9.04
N LYS A 309 -25.06 1.22 9.89
CA LYS A 309 -23.62 1.22 9.60
C LYS A 309 -23.31 0.18 8.53
N GLU A 310 -22.32 0.43 7.67
CA GLU A 310 -21.92 -0.51 6.61
C GLU A 310 -21.49 -1.87 7.17
N GLY A 311 -20.83 -1.87 8.32
CA GLY A 311 -20.39 -3.07 8.99
C GLY A 311 -19.27 -2.77 9.97
N ILE A 312 -18.38 -3.74 10.11
CA ILE A 312 -17.21 -3.68 10.99
C ILE A 312 -15.96 -4.21 10.28
N VAL A 313 -14.80 -3.76 10.75
CA VAL A 313 -13.48 -4.30 10.38
C VAL A 313 -12.81 -4.83 11.64
N ILE A 314 -12.26 -6.04 11.55
CA ILE A 314 -11.65 -6.78 12.66
C ILE A 314 -10.18 -6.98 12.34
N ARG A 315 -9.31 -6.60 13.28
CA ARG A 315 -7.86 -6.67 13.14
C ARG A 315 -7.18 -7.04 14.45
N PRO A 316 -6.03 -7.72 14.43
CA PRO A 316 -5.20 -7.89 15.61
C PRO A 316 -4.68 -6.54 16.12
N ILE A 317 -4.43 -6.41 17.42
CA ILE A 317 -3.83 -5.18 17.99
C ILE A 317 -2.44 -4.93 17.39
N GLU A 318 -1.63 -6.00 17.34
CA GLU A 318 -0.32 -6.03 16.67
C GLU A 318 -0.45 -6.75 15.34
N ALA A 319 0.05 -6.17 14.24
CA ALA A 319 -0.12 -6.77 12.91
C ALA A 319 0.48 -8.19 12.81
N VAL A 320 -0.37 -9.17 12.48
CA VAL A 320 0.02 -10.58 12.30
C VAL A 320 -0.07 -10.95 10.82
N TYR A 321 0.86 -11.75 10.31
CA TYR A 321 0.77 -12.32 8.97
C TYR A 321 -0.15 -13.55 8.97
N SER A 322 -1.14 -13.56 8.09
CA SER A 322 -2.01 -14.71 7.85
C SER A 322 -1.51 -15.53 6.66
N ASN A 323 -1.39 -16.83 6.89
CA ASN A 323 -1.05 -17.79 5.83
C ASN A 323 -2.21 -18.02 4.86
N THR A 324 -3.46 -17.94 5.34
CA THR A 324 -4.67 -18.13 4.50
C THR A 324 -4.74 -17.08 3.40
N ILE A 325 -4.48 -15.82 3.72
CA ILE A 325 -4.66 -14.70 2.79
C ILE A 325 -3.33 -14.12 2.29
N ALA A 326 -2.21 -14.75 2.66
CA ALA A 326 -0.85 -14.35 2.28
C ALA A 326 -0.57 -12.85 2.48
N GLY A 327 -0.98 -12.33 3.64
CA GLY A 327 -1.01 -10.90 3.94
C GLY A 327 -1.35 -10.61 5.41
N PRO A 328 -1.50 -9.33 5.79
CA PRO A 328 -1.85 -8.98 7.17
C PRO A 328 -3.24 -9.52 7.53
N LEU A 329 -3.32 -10.27 8.63
CA LEU A 329 -4.57 -10.82 9.17
C LEU A 329 -5.55 -9.69 9.44
N SER A 330 -6.65 -9.69 8.70
CA SER A 330 -7.65 -8.62 8.70
C SER A 330 -8.88 -9.10 7.97
N MET A 331 -10.07 -8.75 8.47
CA MET A 331 -11.32 -9.08 7.79
C MET A 331 -12.38 -8.01 8.00
N LYS A 332 -13.29 -7.88 7.03
CA LYS A 332 -14.51 -7.09 7.16
C LYS A 332 -15.74 -7.98 7.25
N VAL A 333 -16.72 -7.49 8.01
CA VAL A 333 -18.05 -8.10 8.11
C VAL A 333 -19.06 -7.02 7.76
N LEU A 334 -19.83 -7.24 6.69
CA LEU A 334 -20.82 -6.28 6.24
C LEU A 334 -22.15 -6.54 6.96
N ASN A 335 -22.80 -5.45 7.37
CA ASN A 335 -24.12 -5.46 7.95
C ASN A 335 -25.17 -5.75 6.87
N ASN A 336 -25.86 -6.87 6.95
CA ASN A 336 -26.90 -7.23 5.98
C ASN A 336 -28.04 -6.19 5.94
N ASP A 337 -28.37 -5.54 7.06
CA ASP A 337 -29.41 -4.50 7.09
C ASP A 337 -28.98 -3.23 6.33
N TYR A 338 -27.68 -3.01 6.17
CA TYR A 338 -27.16 -1.95 5.30
C TYR A 338 -27.35 -2.33 3.83
N LEU A 339 -27.04 -3.58 3.47
CA LEU A 339 -27.12 -4.09 2.10
C LEU A 339 -28.56 -4.17 1.59
N LEU A 340 -29.52 -4.50 2.46
CA LEU A 340 -30.95 -4.62 2.11
C LEU A 340 -31.66 -3.27 1.92
N LYS A 341 -31.04 -2.15 2.31
CA LYS A 341 -31.63 -0.80 2.25
C LYS A 341 -30.95 0.09 1.21
N GLU A 342 -30.68 -0.45 0.02
CA GLU A 342 -30.28 0.37 -1.12
C GLU A 342 -31.38 1.29 -1.64
#